data_AF-A0A397BWE9-F1
#
_entry.id   AF-A0A397BWE9-F1
#
_cell.length_a   1.000
_cell.length_b   1.000
_cell.length_c   1.000
_cell.angle_alpha   90.00
_cell.angle_beta   90.00
_cell.angle_gamma   90.00
#
_symmetry.space_group_name_H-M   'P 1'
#
loop_
_entity.id
_entity.type
_entity.pdbx_description
1 polymer ?
#
loop_
_entity_poly.entity_id
_entity_poly.type
_entity_poly.pdbx_seq_one_letter_code
_entity_poly.pdbx_strand_id
1 'polypeptide(L)'
;GSLDETNNIKATVTSGSKGSYLNISQIIACVGQQNVEGKRIPYGFHHRTLPHYGKDDLGPESRGFVENSYLKGLTPQEFFFHAMGGREGLIDTAVKTAETGYIQRRLVKAMESVMSRYDGTVRNSNGEIIQFLYGEDGMDAVWVEKQNFDGHTLNRAKFEAKFKLDPFDDQLGTVPHCPDELYMDPQIITDIQSNPTTQLFLRDEYIQLQKDRLNLRVILGSRGQGQESDQAAQVPVNLRRLIQNAQQLFSISLLHPTTLNPQNIIQGVRDLCREIVVVQGDDHLSIEAQENATLLFQILLRSTLAVKRVLLEYRLNDSAFEWLMGEIKSKFLSSLVAAGEMAGVVAAQSIGEPATQMTLNTFHYAGVSAKNVTLGVPRLKEIINIAKDVKTPSIQIYLKPDCAHDAEKAKQIQSTLEYTTLMDVTASTAIYYDPDPTSTVVEEDADFVASYYDVIDEDTPLARSPWLLRIELNRIMMADKNLEMKEIALQIENEYGQDLSCIYTDDNADKLVLRIRIMSEEEDKVSQNGSASVGQEDDTFLKRVEHNMLTQMRLRGVPNVKKVFMRENPQNQWDEEKGFIMVKEWVLDTDGTNLLDIICHESIDASRTISNDIVEIIEVLGIEAVLPDCF
;
A
#
# COMPACT_ATOMS: atom_id res chain seq x y z
N GLY A 1 26.99 6.82 23.30
CA GLY A 1 28.28 6.45 22.70
C GLY A 1 29.38 6.37 23.73
N SER A 2 29.21 5.56 24.79
CA SER A 2 30.15 5.48 25.92
C SER A 2 31.09 4.28 25.83
N LEU A 3 30.97 3.47 24.77
CA LEU A 3 31.79 2.28 24.53
C LEU A 3 32.97 2.66 23.63
N ASP A 4 34.18 2.39 24.13
CA ASP A 4 35.42 2.55 23.37
C ASP A 4 35.39 1.72 22.07
N GLU A 5 36.06 2.22 21.04
CA GLU A 5 36.17 1.56 19.73
C GLU A 5 36.93 0.23 19.82
N THR A 6 37.83 0.10 20.79
CA THR A 6 38.57 -1.14 21.06
C THR A 6 37.71 -2.25 21.68
N ASN A 7 36.46 -1.95 22.07
CA ASN A 7 35.60 -2.94 22.70
C ASN A 7 35.23 -4.06 21.70
N ASN A 8 35.55 -5.31 22.07
CA ASN A 8 35.30 -6.50 21.25
C ASN A 8 33.83 -6.67 20.83
N ILE A 9 32.87 -6.36 21.72
CA ILE A 9 31.43 -6.46 21.41
C ILE A 9 31.07 -5.41 20.36
N LYS A 10 31.56 -4.17 20.52
CA LYS A 10 31.35 -3.10 19.55
C LYS A 10 31.99 -3.46 18.20
N ALA A 11 33.22 -3.98 18.19
CA ALA A 11 33.87 -4.45 16.98
C ALA A 11 33.07 -5.57 16.27
N THR A 12 32.49 -6.50 17.04
CA THR A 12 31.64 -7.59 16.49
C THR A 12 30.37 -7.05 15.83
N VAL A 13 29.72 -6.06 16.44
CA VAL A 13 28.51 -5.43 15.89
C VAL A 13 28.84 -4.51 14.70
N THR A 14 29.89 -3.69 14.80
CA THR A 14 30.32 -2.78 13.73
C THR A 14 30.80 -3.54 12.48
N SER A 15 31.44 -4.70 12.67
CA SER A 15 31.82 -5.58 11.56
C SER A 15 30.62 -6.28 10.89
N GLY A 16 29.43 -6.23 11.49
CA GLY A 16 28.24 -6.93 11.01
C GLY A 16 28.30 -8.45 11.18
N SER A 17 29.27 -8.97 11.93
CA SER A 17 29.46 -10.42 12.09
C SER A 17 28.36 -11.07 12.92
N LYS A 18 28.01 -10.48 14.07
CA LYS A 18 26.89 -10.94 14.91
C LYS A 18 26.41 -9.87 15.88
N GLY A 19 25.10 -9.79 16.04
CA GLY A 19 24.45 -8.90 16.99
C GLY A 19 24.20 -7.50 16.45
N SER A 20 23.36 -6.76 17.15
CA SER A 20 22.97 -5.39 16.83
C SER A 20 23.19 -4.47 18.03
N TYR A 21 23.05 -3.16 17.81
CA TYR A 21 23.07 -2.17 18.89
C TYR A 21 22.02 -2.45 19.98
N LEU A 22 20.89 -3.06 19.61
CA LEU A 22 19.86 -3.47 20.58
C LEU A 22 20.42 -4.52 21.57
N ASN A 23 21.21 -5.49 21.09
CA ASN A 23 21.80 -6.50 21.96
C ASN A 23 22.80 -5.89 22.95
N ILE A 24 23.60 -4.91 22.51
CA ILE A 24 24.51 -4.18 23.39
C ILE A 24 23.72 -3.46 24.49
N SER A 25 22.63 -2.78 24.12
CA SER A 25 21.75 -2.09 25.06
C SER A 25 21.12 -3.05 26.08
N GLN A 26 20.68 -4.24 25.65
CA GLN A 26 20.10 -5.25 26.55
C GLN A 26 21.12 -5.85 27.54
N ILE A 27 22.37 -6.00 27.11
CA ILE A 27 23.44 -6.53 27.96
C ILE A 27 23.88 -5.51 29.01
N ILE A 28 24.00 -4.24 28.64
CA ILE A 28 24.63 -3.21 29.48
C ILE A 28 23.59 -2.35 30.21
N ALA A 29 22.58 -1.84 29.50
CA ALA A 29 21.67 -0.82 30.00
C ALA A 29 20.41 -1.42 30.64
N CYS A 30 19.48 -1.95 29.84
CA CYS A 30 18.26 -2.60 30.30
C CYS A 30 17.72 -3.54 29.21
N VAL A 31 17.06 -4.62 29.61
CA VAL A 31 16.44 -5.56 28.65
C VAL A 31 15.20 -4.96 27.98
N GLY A 32 14.39 -4.20 28.74
CA GLY A 32 13.23 -3.47 28.25
C GLY A 32 11.91 -4.24 28.37
N GLN A 33 10.87 -3.72 27.72
CA GLN A 33 9.51 -4.26 27.78
C GLN A 33 9.40 -5.63 27.12
N GLN A 34 8.85 -6.60 27.84
CA GLN A 34 8.45 -7.90 27.28
C GLN A 34 7.00 -7.81 26.82
N ASN A 35 6.75 -8.20 25.57
CA ASN A 35 5.42 -8.26 24.98
C ASN A 35 5.03 -9.72 24.76
N VAL A 36 3.74 -10.01 24.93
CA VAL A 36 3.14 -11.29 24.57
C VAL A 36 1.95 -11.02 23.67
N GLU A 37 1.89 -11.67 22.49
CA GLU A 37 0.86 -11.44 21.47
C GLU A 37 0.73 -9.95 21.07
N GLY A 38 1.85 -9.24 21.03
CA GLY A 38 1.89 -7.81 20.68
C GLY A 38 1.34 -6.86 21.76
N LYS A 39 0.92 -7.38 22.92
CA LYS A 39 0.46 -6.59 24.06
C LYS A 39 1.45 -6.70 25.23
N ARG A 40 1.35 -5.76 26.18
CA ARG A 40 2.00 -5.93 27.49
C ARG A 40 1.42 -7.15 28.19
N ILE A 41 2.16 -7.71 29.15
CA ILE A 41 1.77 -8.93 29.86
C ILE A 41 0.31 -8.81 30.38
N PRO A 42 -0.60 -9.69 29.94
CA PRO A 42 -2.00 -9.65 30.36
C PRO A 42 -2.14 -10.11 31.81
N TYR A 43 -3.29 -9.81 32.41
CA TYR A 43 -3.62 -10.33 33.73
C TYR A 43 -3.93 -11.83 33.64
N GLY A 44 -3.00 -12.67 34.11
CA GLY A 44 -3.19 -14.12 34.22
C GLY A 44 -3.94 -14.54 35.50
N PHE A 45 -3.98 -13.68 36.51
CA PHE A 45 -4.75 -13.87 37.74
C PHE A 45 -5.84 -12.81 37.85
N HIS A 46 -6.73 -12.96 38.84
CA HIS A 46 -7.82 -12.03 39.09
C HIS A 46 -7.33 -10.58 39.27
N HIS A 47 -7.46 -9.79 38.20
CA HIS A 47 -7.00 -8.39 38.08
C HIS A 47 -5.52 -8.16 38.39
N ARG A 48 -4.64 -9.15 38.14
CA ARG A 48 -3.19 -9.00 38.37
C ARG A 48 -2.35 -9.95 37.50
N THR A 49 -1.09 -9.62 37.30
CA THR A 49 -0.14 -10.44 36.51
C THR A 49 0.53 -11.52 37.36
N LEU A 50 0.98 -11.19 38.57
CA LEU A 50 1.56 -12.12 39.56
C LEU A 50 0.93 -11.91 40.94
N PRO A 51 0.95 -12.93 41.83
CA PRO A 51 0.45 -12.81 43.20
C PRO A 51 1.20 -11.77 44.06
N HIS A 52 2.40 -11.38 43.64
CA HIS A 52 3.25 -10.39 44.32
C HIS A 52 2.82 -8.94 44.08
N TYR A 53 2.00 -8.69 43.06
CA TYR A 53 1.49 -7.36 42.74
C TYR A 53 0.09 -7.14 43.30
N GLY A 54 -0.25 -5.87 43.51
CA GLY A 54 -1.62 -5.43 43.84
C GLY A 54 -2.60 -5.74 42.71
N LYS A 55 -3.90 -5.65 43.02
CA LYS A 55 -4.95 -5.70 42.00
C LYS A 55 -4.95 -4.40 41.19
N ASP A 56 -5.25 -4.51 39.89
CA ASP A 56 -5.36 -3.41 38.92
C ASP A 56 -4.09 -2.56 38.80
N ASP A 57 -2.93 -3.17 39.10
CA ASP A 57 -1.63 -2.53 38.92
C ASP A 57 -1.27 -2.44 37.42
N LEU A 58 -1.03 -1.22 36.95
CA LEU A 58 -0.64 -0.87 35.58
C LEU A 58 0.82 -0.38 35.49
N GLY A 59 1.57 -0.49 36.58
CA GLY A 59 2.97 -0.14 36.64
C GLY A 59 3.84 -0.91 35.62
N PRO A 60 5.00 -0.35 35.24
CA PRO A 60 5.89 -0.99 34.29
C PRO A 60 6.39 -2.35 34.81
N GLU A 61 6.74 -2.44 36.11
CA GLU A 61 7.20 -3.68 36.74
C GLU A 61 6.14 -4.78 36.70
N SER A 62 4.88 -4.44 37.00
CA SER A 62 3.78 -5.40 37.05
C SER A 62 3.36 -5.86 35.66
N ARG A 63 3.64 -5.07 34.62
CA ARG A 63 3.29 -5.34 33.22
C ARG A 63 4.46 -5.84 32.36
N GLY A 64 5.52 -6.35 32.98
CA GLY A 64 6.59 -7.07 32.27
C GLY A 64 7.70 -6.20 31.71
N PHE A 65 7.88 -4.98 32.22
CA PHE A 65 9.08 -4.20 31.94
C PHE A 65 10.25 -4.72 32.76
N VAL A 66 11.38 -4.96 32.09
CA VAL A 66 12.62 -5.39 32.72
C VAL A 66 13.60 -4.22 32.74
N GLU A 67 13.80 -3.66 33.92
CA GLU A 67 14.68 -2.49 34.13
C GLU A 67 16.15 -2.91 34.18
N ASN A 68 16.44 -4.09 34.73
CA ASN A 68 17.81 -4.55 34.86
C ASN A 68 18.39 -5.05 33.53
N SER A 69 19.71 -5.00 33.41
CA SER A 69 20.47 -5.56 32.29
C SER A 69 20.97 -6.97 32.59
N TYR A 70 21.36 -7.72 31.54
CA TYR A 70 21.96 -9.05 31.74
C TYR A 70 23.25 -9.01 32.55
N LEU A 71 23.99 -7.90 32.54
CA LEU A 71 25.19 -7.73 33.35
C LEU A 71 24.87 -7.64 34.85
N LYS A 72 23.79 -6.94 35.21
CA LYS A 72 23.37 -6.76 36.61
C LYS A 72 22.60 -7.97 37.15
N GLY A 73 21.91 -8.69 36.26
CA GLY A 73 21.05 -9.82 36.59
C GLY A 73 19.58 -9.40 36.79
N LEU A 74 18.68 -10.37 36.62
CA LEU A 74 17.23 -10.17 36.63
C LEU A 74 16.64 -10.52 38.01
N THR A 75 15.66 -9.73 38.46
CA THR A 75 14.84 -10.12 39.62
C THR A 75 13.95 -11.33 39.29
N PRO A 76 13.43 -12.07 40.30
CA PRO A 76 12.57 -13.22 40.03
C PRO A 76 11.32 -12.90 39.20
N GLN A 77 10.70 -11.74 39.42
CA GLN A 77 9.53 -11.28 38.67
C GLN A 77 9.89 -10.95 37.22
N GLU A 78 10.96 -10.17 37.01
CA GLU A 78 11.48 -9.86 35.67
C GLU A 78 11.90 -11.10 34.90
N PHE A 79 12.58 -12.04 35.57
CA PHE A 79 13.00 -13.31 34.97
C PHE A 79 11.79 -14.12 34.49
N PHE A 80 10.70 -14.15 35.27
CA PHE A 80 9.48 -14.85 34.88
C PHE A 80 8.82 -14.20 33.65
N PHE A 81 8.69 -12.87 33.62
CA PHE A 81 8.15 -12.16 32.46
C PHE A 81 9.05 -12.30 31.22
N HIS A 82 10.36 -12.27 31.40
CA HIS A 82 11.32 -12.51 30.33
C HIS A 82 11.23 -13.94 29.78
N ALA A 83 11.06 -14.93 30.66
CA ALA A 83 10.86 -16.32 30.25
C ALA A 83 9.54 -16.53 29.49
N MET A 84 8.49 -15.74 29.78
CA MET A 84 7.24 -15.77 29.01
C MET A 84 7.47 -15.36 27.55
N GLY A 85 8.08 -14.20 27.31
CA GLY A 85 8.41 -13.75 25.95
C GLY A 85 9.36 -14.71 25.22
N GLY A 86 10.35 -15.26 25.94
CA GLY A 86 11.24 -16.28 25.37
C GLY A 86 10.51 -17.57 24.95
N ARG A 87 9.51 -18.02 25.74
CA ARG A 87 8.70 -19.20 25.40
C ARG A 87 7.82 -18.99 24.19
N GLU A 88 7.21 -17.82 24.06
CA GLU A 88 6.42 -17.46 22.86
C GLU A 88 7.29 -17.57 21.61
N GLY A 89 8.50 -16.97 21.61
CA GLY A 89 9.43 -17.06 20.48
C GLY A 89 9.85 -18.50 20.14
N LEU A 90 10.06 -19.36 21.14
CA LEU A 90 10.40 -20.78 20.93
C LEU A 90 9.22 -21.57 20.34
N ILE A 91 8.01 -21.37 20.85
CA ILE A 91 6.80 -22.03 20.35
C ILE A 91 6.53 -21.59 18.91
N ASP A 92 6.61 -20.29 18.68
CA ASP A 92 6.36 -19.69 17.38
C ASP A 92 7.36 -20.18 16.33
N THR A 93 8.65 -20.30 16.69
CA THR A 93 9.66 -20.92 15.83
C THR A 93 9.27 -22.35 15.45
N ALA A 94 8.85 -23.18 16.42
CA ALA A 94 8.48 -24.57 16.17
C ALA A 94 7.23 -24.71 15.27
N VAL A 95 6.20 -23.90 15.50
CA VAL A 95 4.97 -23.90 14.68
C VAL A 95 5.27 -23.41 13.26
N LYS A 96 6.00 -22.31 13.14
CA LYS A 96 6.31 -21.68 11.84
C LYS A 96 7.22 -22.53 10.97
N THR A 97 8.17 -23.29 11.54
CA THR A 97 9.00 -24.24 10.76
C THR A 97 8.13 -25.31 10.08
N ALA A 98 7.12 -25.84 10.76
CA ALA A 98 6.23 -26.85 10.19
C ALA A 98 5.34 -26.25 9.07
N GLU A 99 4.76 -25.06 9.29
CA GLU A 99 3.90 -24.41 8.31
C GLU A 99 4.66 -23.97 7.05
N THR A 100 5.82 -23.35 7.20
CA THR A 100 6.62 -22.86 6.06
C THR A 100 7.13 -23.99 5.18
N GLY A 101 7.56 -25.12 5.77
CA GLY A 101 7.94 -26.32 5.01
C GLY A 101 6.77 -26.90 4.20
N TYR A 102 5.54 -26.85 4.75
CA TYR A 102 4.34 -27.26 4.03
C TYR A 102 4.01 -26.31 2.87
N ILE A 103 4.11 -25.00 3.08
CA ILE A 103 3.93 -23.98 2.03
C ILE A 103 4.95 -24.20 0.90
N GLN A 104 6.23 -24.36 1.23
CA GLN A 104 7.30 -24.64 0.27
C GLN A 104 6.97 -25.85 -0.61
N ARG A 105 6.56 -26.97 0.02
CA ARG A 105 6.20 -28.19 -0.70
C ARG A 105 5.02 -27.97 -1.65
N ARG A 106 4.01 -27.20 -1.23
CA ARG A 106 2.84 -26.88 -2.06
C ARG A 106 3.22 -26.04 -3.29
N LEU A 107 4.03 -24.99 -3.10
CA LEU A 107 4.51 -24.14 -4.19
C LEU A 107 5.29 -24.97 -5.23
N VAL A 108 6.24 -25.78 -4.76
CA VAL A 108 7.03 -26.65 -5.67
C VAL A 108 6.12 -27.61 -6.41
N LYS A 109 5.15 -28.25 -5.73
CA LYS A 109 4.24 -29.20 -6.40
C LYS A 109 3.30 -28.54 -7.42
N ALA A 110 2.92 -27.29 -7.21
CA ALA A 110 2.13 -26.54 -8.18
C ALA A 110 2.96 -26.11 -9.41
N MET A 111 4.23 -25.74 -9.20
CA MET A 111 5.07 -25.12 -10.23
C MET A 111 6.11 -26.07 -10.85
N GLU A 112 6.22 -27.33 -10.41
CA GLU A 112 7.27 -28.26 -10.87
C GLU A 112 7.26 -28.57 -12.37
N SER A 113 6.13 -28.35 -13.04
CA SER A 113 6.00 -28.57 -14.49
C SER A 113 6.36 -27.37 -15.34
N VAL A 114 6.57 -26.20 -14.74
CA VAL A 114 6.78 -24.93 -15.43
C VAL A 114 8.26 -24.76 -15.77
N MET A 115 8.56 -24.62 -17.06
CA MET A 115 9.93 -24.46 -17.55
C MET A 115 10.01 -23.54 -18.77
N SER A 116 11.18 -22.93 -18.95
CA SER A 116 11.51 -22.16 -20.15
C SER A 116 11.73 -23.08 -21.35
N ARG A 117 11.14 -22.76 -22.49
CA ARG A 117 11.25 -23.51 -23.75
C ARG A 117 12.25 -22.83 -24.69
N TYR A 118 12.64 -23.54 -25.74
CA TYR A 118 13.63 -23.06 -26.72
C TYR A 118 13.17 -21.83 -27.52
N ASP A 119 11.88 -21.54 -27.54
CA ASP A 119 11.28 -20.35 -28.15
C ASP A 119 11.23 -19.14 -27.19
N GLY A 120 11.79 -19.26 -25.98
CA GLY A 120 11.79 -18.21 -24.95
C GLY A 120 10.51 -18.14 -24.12
N THR A 121 9.48 -18.90 -24.50
CA THR A 121 8.19 -18.95 -23.78
C THR A 121 8.29 -19.84 -22.54
N VAL A 122 7.54 -19.52 -21.50
CA VAL A 122 7.42 -20.33 -20.29
C VAL A 122 6.16 -21.17 -20.38
N ARG A 123 6.30 -22.50 -20.35
CA ARG A 123 5.18 -23.42 -20.54
C ARG A 123 5.12 -24.48 -19.43
N ASN A 124 3.93 -24.99 -19.20
CA ASN A 124 3.74 -26.15 -18.33
C ASN A 124 4.00 -27.48 -19.07
N SER A 125 3.72 -28.61 -18.40
CA SER A 125 3.84 -29.96 -18.98
C SER A 125 2.85 -30.26 -20.09
N ASN A 126 1.68 -29.61 -20.10
CA ASN A 126 0.66 -29.76 -21.15
C ASN A 126 0.96 -28.92 -22.40
N GLY A 127 1.97 -28.05 -22.35
CA GLY A 127 2.33 -27.13 -23.43
C GLY A 127 1.52 -25.83 -23.43
N GLU A 128 0.75 -25.57 -22.38
CA GLU A 128 0.05 -24.30 -22.17
C GLU A 128 1.08 -23.21 -21.80
N ILE A 129 0.93 -22.05 -22.41
CA ILE A 129 1.82 -20.90 -22.20
C ILE A 129 1.39 -20.17 -20.94
N ILE A 130 2.31 -19.97 -20.01
CA ILE A 130 2.10 -19.20 -18.77
C ILE A 130 2.64 -17.78 -18.95
N GLN A 131 3.83 -17.63 -19.54
CA GLN A 131 4.40 -16.34 -19.90
C GLN A 131 4.94 -16.40 -21.34
N PHE A 132 4.75 -15.32 -22.10
CA PHE A 132 5.30 -15.20 -23.45
C PHE A 132 6.83 -15.09 -23.46
N LEU A 133 7.39 -14.50 -22.41
CA LEU A 133 8.82 -14.38 -22.21
C LEU A 133 9.15 -14.59 -20.73
N TYR A 134 10.21 -15.35 -20.44
CA TYR A 134 10.65 -15.59 -19.07
C TYR A 134 10.90 -14.27 -18.33
N GLY A 135 10.22 -14.05 -17.20
CA GLY A 135 10.41 -12.83 -16.40
C GLY A 135 10.04 -11.53 -17.11
N GLU A 136 9.29 -11.60 -18.21
CA GLU A 136 8.91 -10.47 -19.09
C GLU A 136 10.07 -9.76 -19.81
N ASP A 137 11.33 -10.08 -19.50
CA ASP A 137 12.53 -9.52 -20.11
C ASP A 137 13.47 -10.56 -20.75
N GLY A 138 13.25 -11.85 -20.48
CA GLY A 138 14.03 -12.98 -21.00
C GLY A 138 15.37 -13.17 -20.28
N MET A 139 15.59 -12.50 -19.15
CA MET A 139 16.87 -12.50 -18.43
C MET A 139 16.85 -13.48 -17.27
N ASP A 140 17.99 -14.13 -17.04
CA ASP A 140 18.19 -14.92 -15.84
C ASP A 140 18.45 -14.00 -14.63
N ALA A 141 17.68 -14.21 -13.55
CA ALA A 141 17.72 -13.42 -12.33
C ALA A 141 19.11 -13.37 -11.67
N VAL A 142 19.98 -14.35 -11.92
CA VAL A 142 21.36 -14.38 -11.38
C VAL A 142 22.23 -13.25 -11.94
N TRP A 143 21.94 -12.77 -13.15
CA TRP A 143 22.76 -11.76 -13.85
C TRP A 143 22.25 -10.33 -13.72
N VAL A 144 21.13 -10.14 -13.01
CA VAL A 144 20.47 -8.85 -12.85
C VAL A 144 21.01 -8.12 -11.61
N GLU A 145 21.32 -6.83 -11.75
CA GLU A 145 21.82 -5.98 -10.67
C GLU A 145 21.01 -4.69 -10.53
N LYS A 146 20.98 -4.12 -9.32
CA LYS A 146 20.31 -2.83 -9.06
C LYS A 146 21.11 -1.68 -9.69
N GLN A 147 20.52 -1.00 -10.66
CA GLN A 147 21.12 0.11 -11.41
C GLN A 147 20.23 1.36 -11.39
N ASN A 148 20.85 2.54 -11.39
CA ASN A 148 20.14 3.82 -11.29
C ASN A 148 19.98 4.51 -12.65
N PHE A 149 18.77 5.01 -12.91
CA PHE A 149 18.43 5.82 -14.07
C PHE A 149 18.60 7.30 -13.77
N ASP A 150 19.75 7.84 -14.14
CA ASP A 150 20.12 9.24 -13.87
C ASP A 150 19.15 10.26 -14.47
N GLY A 151 18.45 9.93 -15.57
CA GLY A 151 17.54 10.84 -16.27
C GLY A 151 16.18 11.07 -15.62
N HIS A 152 15.79 10.21 -14.66
CA HIS A 152 14.44 10.19 -14.09
C HIS A 152 14.12 11.41 -13.24
N THR A 153 14.94 11.70 -12.24
CA THR A 153 14.66 12.71 -11.21
C THR A 153 15.20 14.11 -11.54
N LEU A 154 16.05 14.23 -12.56
CA LEU A 154 16.61 15.52 -12.96
C LEU A 154 15.50 16.45 -13.40
N ASN A 155 15.50 17.70 -12.95
CA ASN A 155 14.60 18.73 -13.48
C ASN A 155 14.94 19.06 -14.94
N ARG A 156 14.06 19.77 -15.65
CA ARG A 156 14.28 20.10 -17.07
C ARG A 156 15.63 20.79 -17.33
N ALA A 157 15.98 21.79 -16.52
CA ALA A 157 17.23 22.53 -16.69
C ALA A 157 18.49 21.66 -16.46
N LYS A 158 18.52 20.83 -15.41
CA LYS A 158 19.65 19.91 -15.16
C LYS A 158 19.70 18.79 -16.20
N PHE A 159 18.55 18.35 -16.71
CA PHE A 159 18.48 17.36 -17.78
C PHE A 159 19.07 17.91 -19.09
N GLU A 160 18.66 19.12 -19.49
CA GLU A 160 19.25 19.84 -20.62
C GLU A 160 20.75 20.03 -20.43
N ALA A 161 21.18 20.49 -19.25
CA ALA A 161 22.60 20.66 -18.93
C ALA A 161 23.40 19.35 -18.99
N LYS A 162 22.81 18.19 -18.67
CA LYS A 162 23.51 16.90 -18.66
C LYS A 162 23.54 16.21 -20.02
N PHE A 163 22.47 16.30 -20.80
CA PHE A 163 22.31 15.50 -22.03
C PHE A 163 22.36 16.31 -23.33
N LYS A 164 21.96 17.59 -23.31
CA LYS A 164 21.90 18.41 -24.53
C LYS A 164 23.29 18.93 -24.89
N LEU A 165 23.71 18.69 -26.13
CA LEU A 165 24.91 19.26 -26.73
C LEU A 165 24.49 20.23 -27.84
N ASP A 166 24.61 21.54 -27.57
CA ASP A 166 24.23 22.57 -28.53
C ASP A 166 25.41 22.93 -29.45
N PRO A 167 25.30 22.73 -30.78
CA PRO A 167 26.39 23.02 -31.72
C PRO A 167 26.81 24.49 -31.78
N PHE A 168 25.88 25.40 -31.44
CA PHE A 168 26.06 26.86 -31.54
C PHE A 168 26.41 27.52 -30.21
N ASP A 169 26.70 26.73 -29.17
CA ASP A 169 27.13 27.27 -27.88
C ASP A 169 28.60 27.72 -27.97
N ASP A 170 28.88 28.95 -27.55
CA ASP A 170 30.23 29.52 -27.54
C ASP A 170 31.17 28.78 -26.56
N GLN A 171 30.60 28.02 -25.61
CA GLN A 171 31.33 27.19 -24.63
C GLN A 171 31.45 25.71 -25.03
N LEU A 172 31.08 25.35 -26.27
CA LEU A 172 31.17 23.98 -26.76
C LEU A 172 32.61 23.43 -26.66
N GLY A 173 32.76 22.25 -26.04
CA GLY A 173 34.06 21.59 -25.87
C GLY A 173 34.86 22.03 -24.64
N THR A 174 34.39 23.02 -23.85
CA THR A 174 35.01 23.42 -22.57
C THR A 174 34.35 22.75 -21.37
N VAL A 175 35.13 22.45 -20.33
CA VAL A 175 34.60 21.85 -19.10
C VAL A 175 33.71 22.89 -18.38
N PRO A 176 32.49 22.54 -17.93
CA PRO A 176 31.68 23.43 -17.12
C PRO A 176 32.48 23.91 -15.90
N HIS A 177 32.64 25.23 -15.77
CA HIS A 177 33.38 25.94 -14.70
C HIS A 177 34.90 26.08 -14.88
N CYS A 178 35.50 25.52 -15.95
CA CYS A 178 36.90 25.76 -16.34
C CYS A 178 37.00 25.99 -17.86
N PRO A 179 36.91 27.24 -18.34
CA PRO A 179 36.92 27.55 -19.78
C PRO A 179 38.23 27.21 -20.48
N ASP A 180 39.34 27.13 -19.73
CA ASP A 180 40.69 26.88 -20.26
C ASP A 180 40.95 25.38 -20.54
N GLU A 181 40.09 24.48 -20.08
CA GLU A 181 40.26 23.04 -20.24
C GLU A 181 39.27 22.49 -21.26
N LEU A 182 39.79 21.98 -22.38
CA LEU A 182 39.01 21.37 -23.44
C LEU A 182 38.84 19.86 -23.19
N TYR A 183 37.61 19.37 -23.25
CA TYR A 183 37.31 17.93 -23.17
C TYR A 183 37.18 17.26 -24.55
N MET A 184 37.02 18.05 -25.62
CA MET A 184 36.99 17.60 -27.01
C MET A 184 38.18 18.17 -27.80
N ASP A 185 38.63 17.42 -28.81
CA ASP A 185 39.59 17.95 -29.79
C ASP A 185 38.97 19.11 -30.61
N PRO A 186 39.66 20.25 -30.80
CA PRO A 186 39.20 21.36 -31.64
C PRO A 186 38.74 20.97 -33.05
N GLN A 187 39.29 19.90 -33.63
CA GLN A 187 38.85 19.40 -34.94
C GLN A 187 37.41 18.89 -34.90
N ILE A 188 37.03 18.19 -33.82
CA ILE A 188 35.69 17.65 -33.63
C ILE A 188 34.68 18.77 -33.38
N ILE A 189 35.08 19.81 -32.64
CA ILE A 189 34.25 21.00 -32.42
C ILE A 189 33.90 21.67 -33.76
N THR A 190 34.90 21.83 -34.63
CA THR A 190 34.71 22.40 -35.97
C THR A 190 33.82 21.51 -36.85
N ASP A 191 33.97 20.18 -36.74
CA ASP A 191 33.12 19.21 -37.45
C ASP A 191 31.65 19.30 -36.99
N ILE A 192 31.39 19.36 -35.68
CA ILE A 192 30.03 19.53 -35.13
C ILE A 192 29.38 20.84 -35.62
N GLN A 193 30.16 21.92 -35.71
CA GLN A 193 29.67 23.23 -36.16
C GLN A 193 29.43 23.30 -37.68
N SER A 194 30.26 22.64 -38.47
CA SER A 194 30.22 22.71 -39.94
C SER A 194 29.35 21.64 -40.59
N ASN A 195 29.19 20.47 -39.96
CA ASN A 195 28.52 19.32 -40.54
C ASN A 195 27.03 19.26 -40.14
N PRO A 196 26.09 19.52 -41.07
CA PRO A 196 24.66 19.50 -40.76
C PRO A 196 24.14 18.10 -40.42
N THR A 197 24.79 17.03 -40.90
CA THR A 197 24.38 15.66 -40.62
C THR A 197 24.63 15.29 -39.16
N THR A 198 25.79 15.66 -38.61
CA THR A 198 26.12 15.46 -37.19
C THR A 198 25.15 16.22 -36.29
N GLN A 199 24.78 17.44 -36.67
CA GLN A 199 23.78 18.25 -35.94
C GLN A 199 22.40 17.59 -35.91
N LEU A 200 21.97 16.98 -37.03
CA LEU A 200 20.71 16.25 -37.09
C LEU A 200 20.73 15.03 -36.16
N PHE A 201 21.81 14.24 -36.17
CA PHE A 201 21.94 13.08 -35.28
C PHE A 201 21.92 13.46 -33.79
N LEU A 202 22.61 14.53 -33.40
CA LEU A 202 22.58 15.04 -32.02
C LEU A 202 21.17 15.48 -31.60
N ARG A 203 20.44 16.14 -32.51
CA ARG A 203 19.04 16.53 -32.27
C ARG A 203 18.14 15.31 -32.10
N ASP A 204 18.29 14.31 -32.96
CA ASP A 204 17.51 13.07 -32.90
C ASP A 204 17.76 12.29 -31.60
N GLU A 205 19.03 12.21 -31.17
CA GLU A 205 19.41 11.61 -29.88
C GLU A 205 18.70 12.32 -28.72
N TYR A 206 18.74 13.66 -28.69
CA TYR A 206 18.09 14.42 -27.63
C TYR A 206 16.57 14.23 -27.61
N ILE A 207 15.91 14.21 -28.77
CA ILE A 207 14.47 13.92 -28.87
C ILE A 207 14.16 12.51 -28.36
N GLN A 208 15.00 11.52 -28.69
CA GLN A 208 14.83 10.15 -28.19
C GLN A 208 14.96 10.08 -26.66
N LEU A 209 15.97 10.74 -26.07
CA LEU A 209 16.15 10.78 -24.62
C LEU A 209 14.98 11.46 -23.90
N GLN A 210 14.36 12.47 -24.52
CA GLN A 210 13.13 13.09 -23.99
C GLN A 210 11.94 12.11 -23.99
N LYS A 211 11.76 11.32 -25.06
CA LYS A 211 10.72 10.28 -25.14
C LYS A 211 10.97 9.17 -24.11
N ASP A 212 12.21 8.69 -24.03
CA ASP A 212 12.62 7.64 -23.11
C ASP A 212 12.36 8.06 -21.65
N ARG A 213 12.58 9.33 -21.32
CA ARG A 213 12.27 9.89 -19.99
C ARG A 213 10.77 9.88 -19.68
N LEU A 214 9.90 10.17 -20.64
CA LEU A 214 8.45 10.12 -20.43
C LEU A 214 8.00 8.68 -20.20
N ASN A 215 8.48 7.74 -21.02
CA ASN A 215 8.17 6.32 -20.86
C ASN A 215 8.64 5.80 -19.49
N LEU A 216 9.86 6.16 -19.09
CA LEU A 216 10.42 5.75 -17.81
C LEU A 216 9.60 6.28 -16.61
N ARG A 217 9.03 7.49 -16.70
CA ARG A 217 8.14 8.00 -15.65
C ARG A 217 6.86 7.21 -15.50
N VAL A 218 6.27 6.78 -16.62
CA VAL A 218 5.08 5.93 -16.58
C VAL A 218 5.45 4.59 -15.95
N ILE A 219 6.53 3.95 -16.42
CA ILE A 219 6.96 2.62 -15.94
C ILE A 219 7.35 2.64 -14.46
N LEU A 220 8.17 3.60 -14.03
CA LEU A 220 8.59 3.69 -12.62
C LEU A 220 7.47 4.23 -11.71
N GLY A 221 6.56 5.04 -12.26
CA GLY A 221 5.36 5.48 -11.55
C GLY A 221 4.42 4.32 -11.21
N SER A 222 4.41 3.26 -12.03
CA SER A 222 3.61 2.07 -11.80
C SER A 222 4.16 1.09 -10.75
N ARG A 223 5.36 1.30 -10.19
CA ARG A 223 6.00 0.35 -9.25
C ARG A 223 5.45 0.38 -7.81
N GLY A 224 4.51 1.27 -7.53
CA GLY A 224 3.90 1.42 -6.21
C GLY A 224 4.24 2.75 -5.56
N GLN A 225 3.39 3.14 -4.61
CA GLN A 225 3.38 4.48 -4.04
C GLN A 225 4.60 4.76 -3.17
N GLY A 226 5.13 5.99 -3.28
CA GLY A 226 6.33 6.43 -2.56
C GLY A 226 7.65 5.97 -3.19
N GLN A 227 7.61 5.04 -4.15
CA GLN A 227 8.78 4.62 -4.95
C GLN A 227 8.88 5.33 -6.29
N GLU A 228 7.97 6.25 -6.60
CA GLU A 228 7.98 7.03 -7.85
C GLU A 228 9.28 7.85 -8.03
N SER A 229 9.91 8.24 -6.92
CA SER A 229 11.21 8.92 -6.94
C SER A 229 12.41 7.97 -6.98
N ASP A 230 12.19 6.66 -6.75
CA ASP A 230 13.27 5.68 -6.80
C ASP A 230 13.77 5.57 -8.25
N GLN A 231 15.05 5.87 -8.42
CA GLN A 231 15.71 5.83 -9.72
C GLN A 231 16.21 4.44 -10.03
N ALA A 232 16.13 3.50 -9.10
CA ALA A 232 16.78 2.23 -9.23
C ALA A 232 15.85 1.15 -9.80
N ALA A 233 16.35 0.38 -10.76
CA ALA A 233 15.71 -0.85 -11.20
C ALA A 233 16.71 -2.00 -11.26
N GLN A 234 16.17 -3.21 -11.23
CA GLN A 234 16.92 -4.42 -11.52
C GLN A 234 17.05 -4.53 -13.04
N VAL A 235 18.28 -4.46 -13.55
CA VAL A 235 18.60 -4.50 -14.99
C VAL A 235 19.88 -5.30 -15.19
N PRO A 236 19.99 -6.17 -16.22
CA PRO A 236 21.22 -6.91 -16.50
C PRO A 236 22.37 -5.97 -16.87
N VAL A 237 23.60 -6.47 -16.76
CA VAL A 237 24.84 -5.79 -17.19
C VAL A 237 25.07 -4.43 -16.51
N ASN A 238 25.93 -4.40 -15.48
CA ASN A 238 26.28 -3.17 -14.79
C ASN A 238 27.15 -2.24 -15.66
N LEU A 239 26.51 -1.26 -16.31
CA LEU A 239 27.17 -0.37 -17.27
C LEU A 239 28.21 0.53 -16.59
N ARG A 240 27.95 1.01 -15.37
CA ARG A 240 28.89 1.87 -14.63
C ARG A 240 30.21 1.15 -14.35
N ARG A 241 30.13 -0.11 -13.92
CA ARG A 241 31.32 -0.94 -13.68
C ARG A 241 32.09 -1.21 -14.96
N LEU A 242 31.41 -1.49 -16.07
CA LEU A 242 32.06 -1.70 -17.36
C LEU A 242 32.78 -0.44 -17.88
N ILE A 243 32.18 0.73 -17.71
CA ILE A 243 32.81 2.01 -18.06
C ILE A 243 34.07 2.25 -17.21
N GLN A 244 34.01 2.00 -15.90
CA GLN A 244 35.18 2.12 -15.02
C GLN A 244 36.29 1.14 -15.41
N ASN A 245 35.93 -0.10 -15.77
CA ASN A 245 36.90 -1.08 -16.26
C ASN A 245 37.54 -0.62 -17.58
N ALA A 246 36.77 -0.04 -18.51
CA ALA A 246 37.31 0.54 -19.73
C ALA A 246 38.30 1.68 -19.43
N GLN A 247 37.95 2.58 -18.52
CA GLN A 247 38.84 3.68 -18.11
C GLN A 247 40.17 3.17 -17.54
N GLN A 248 40.13 2.12 -16.73
CA GLN A 248 41.33 1.51 -16.15
C GLN A 248 42.17 0.76 -17.20
N LEU A 249 41.54 -0.06 -18.03
CA LEU A 249 42.23 -0.87 -19.05
C LEU A 249 42.97 0.00 -20.08
N PHE A 250 42.35 1.08 -20.53
CA PHE A 250 42.93 1.99 -21.51
C PHE A 250 43.67 3.17 -20.88
N SER A 251 43.81 3.20 -19.55
CA SER A 251 44.51 4.26 -18.79
C SER A 251 44.03 5.67 -19.19
N ILE A 252 42.72 5.86 -19.23
CA ILE A 252 42.08 7.11 -19.66
C ILE A 252 42.30 8.17 -18.59
N SER A 253 42.85 9.33 -18.97
CA SER A 253 43.01 10.47 -18.08
C SER A 253 41.90 11.49 -18.29
N LEU A 254 41.44 12.10 -17.20
CA LEU A 254 40.47 13.20 -17.25
C LEU A 254 41.11 14.54 -17.67
N LEU A 255 42.36 14.56 -18.11
CA LEU A 255 43.09 15.77 -18.51
C LEU A 255 43.28 15.85 -20.03
N HIS A 256 43.18 14.72 -20.73
CA HIS A 256 43.32 14.69 -22.18
C HIS A 256 41.95 14.86 -22.86
N PRO A 257 41.88 15.62 -23.97
CA PRO A 257 40.67 15.71 -24.77
C PRO A 257 40.43 14.37 -25.48
N THR A 258 39.15 14.08 -25.72
CA THR A 258 38.72 12.89 -26.45
C THR A 258 38.85 13.07 -27.96
N THR A 259 39.25 12.01 -28.65
CA THR A 259 39.31 11.93 -30.13
C THR A 259 38.03 11.36 -30.77
N LEU A 260 37.07 10.95 -29.94
CA LEU A 260 35.91 10.19 -30.35
C LEU A 260 34.89 11.07 -31.08
N ASN A 261 34.50 10.67 -32.30
CA ASN A 261 33.50 11.40 -33.07
C ASN A 261 32.08 11.12 -32.52
N PRO A 262 31.26 12.17 -32.24
CA PRO A 262 29.86 12.02 -31.83
C PRO A 262 29.02 11.09 -32.71
N GLN A 263 29.24 11.10 -34.03
CA GLN A 263 28.50 10.26 -34.96
C GLN A 263 28.77 8.76 -34.71
N ASN A 264 30.02 8.41 -34.40
CA ASN A 264 30.40 7.03 -34.12
C ASN A 264 29.75 6.52 -32.82
N ILE A 265 29.59 7.39 -31.82
CA ILE A 265 28.90 7.05 -30.57
C ILE A 265 27.43 6.72 -30.85
N ILE A 266 26.73 7.65 -31.51
CA ILE A 266 25.29 7.48 -31.80
C ILE A 266 25.05 6.24 -32.65
N GLN A 267 25.86 6.05 -33.69
CA GLN A 267 25.74 4.90 -34.57
C GLN A 267 26.06 3.60 -33.83
N GLY A 268 27.14 3.56 -33.04
CA GLY A 268 27.50 2.41 -32.23
C GLY A 268 26.41 2.02 -31.24
N VAL A 269 25.79 2.99 -30.54
CA VAL A 269 24.68 2.72 -29.62
C VAL A 269 23.44 2.20 -30.35
N ARG A 270 23.12 2.77 -31.51
CA ARG A 270 22.00 2.29 -32.35
C ARG A 270 22.24 0.88 -32.88
N ASP A 271 23.45 0.56 -33.30
CA ASP A 271 23.81 -0.76 -33.79
C ASP A 271 23.79 -1.78 -32.65
N LEU A 272 24.33 -1.45 -31.48
CA LEU A 272 24.21 -2.32 -30.31
C LEU A 272 22.75 -2.58 -29.91
N CYS A 273 21.88 -1.57 -29.93
CA CYS A 273 20.45 -1.76 -29.67
C CYS A 273 19.79 -2.74 -30.66
N ARG A 274 20.25 -2.78 -31.92
CA ARG A 274 19.75 -3.72 -32.95
C ARG A 274 20.31 -5.12 -32.78
N GLU A 275 21.56 -5.24 -32.33
CA GLU A 275 22.23 -6.53 -32.12
C GLU A 275 21.76 -7.25 -30.85
N ILE A 276 21.24 -6.50 -29.88
CA ILE A 276 20.61 -7.03 -28.67
C ILE A 276 19.23 -7.58 -29.02
N VAL A 277 19.18 -8.88 -29.28
CA VAL A 277 17.95 -9.61 -29.62
C VAL A 277 17.62 -10.63 -28.53
N VAL A 278 16.38 -10.59 -28.03
CA VAL A 278 15.82 -11.54 -27.05
C VAL A 278 14.76 -12.42 -27.73
N VAL A 279 13.78 -11.79 -28.37
CA VAL A 279 12.75 -12.41 -29.20
C VAL A 279 13.23 -12.43 -30.64
N GLN A 280 13.32 -13.62 -31.22
CA GLN A 280 13.73 -13.80 -32.61
C GLN A 280 12.52 -13.74 -33.55
N GLY A 281 12.61 -12.94 -34.61
CA GLY A 281 11.59 -12.89 -35.67
C GLY A 281 11.62 -11.58 -36.46
N ASP A 282 11.24 -11.65 -37.73
CA ASP A 282 11.14 -10.48 -38.64
C ASP A 282 9.69 -10.04 -38.86
N ASP A 283 8.72 -10.74 -38.26
CA ASP A 283 7.31 -10.39 -38.31
C ASP A 283 7.00 -9.20 -37.41
N HIS A 284 5.91 -8.50 -37.73
CA HIS A 284 5.53 -7.28 -37.02
C HIS A 284 5.33 -7.50 -35.51
N LEU A 285 4.77 -8.65 -35.11
CA LEU A 285 4.53 -8.97 -33.70
C LEU A 285 5.83 -9.26 -32.96
N SER A 286 6.76 -10.01 -33.57
CA SER A 286 8.07 -10.26 -32.96
C SER A 286 8.89 -8.99 -32.77
N ILE A 287 8.82 -8.05 -33.72
CA ILE A 287 9.50 -6.75 -33.60
C ILE A 287 8.92 -5.96 -32.43
N GLU A 288 7.59 -5.89 -32.30
CA GLU A 288 6.92 -5.23 -31.18
C GLU A 288 7.27 -5.89 -29.83
N ALA A 289 7.24 -7.23 -29.78
CA ALA A 289 7.61 -7.98 -28.58
C ALA A 289 9.08 -7.73 -28.17
N GLN A 290 10.00 -7.66 -29.14
CA GLN A 290 11.41 -7.38 -28.90
C GLN A 290 11.65 -5.96 -28.37
N GLU A 291 10.96 -4.97 -28.95
CA GLU A 291 11.02 -3.59 -28.48
C GLU A 291 10.54 -3.48 -27.03
N ASN A 292 9.43 -4.13 -26.69
CA ASN A 292 8.88 -4.14 -25.34
C ASN A 292 9.80 -4.83 -24.32
N ALA A 293 10.32 -6.02 -24.65
CA ALA A 293 11.18 -6.81 -23.76
C ALA A 293 12.47 -6.08 -23.40
N THR A 294 13.05 -5.32 -24.33
CA THR A 294 14.33 -4.62 -24.14
C THR A 294 14.21 -3.14 -23.83
N LEU A 295 12.98 -2.58 -23.77
CA LEU A 295 12.73 -1.15 -23.62
C LEU A 295 13.50 -0.54 -22.44
N LEU A 296 13.40 -1.15 -21.25
CA LEU A 296 14.03 -0.64 -20.04
C LEU A 296 15.57 -0.65 -20.14
N PHE A 297 16.13 -1.72 -20.71
CA PHE A 297 17.58 -1.84 -20.95
C PHE A 297 18.07 -0.83 -21.99
N GLN A 298 17.32 -0.63 -23.08
CA GLN A 298 17.65 0.34 -24.12
C GLN A 298 17.63 1.77 -23.58
N ILE A 299 16.65 2.13 -22.74
CA ILE A 299 16.61 3.43 -22.07
C ILE A 299 17.86 3.62 -21.18
N LEU A 300 18.25 2.59 -20.43
CA LEU A 300 19.47 2.65 -19.61
C LEU A 300 20.71 2.84 -20.49
N LEU A 301 20.84 2.08 -21.57
CA LEU A 301 21.98 2.14 -22.49
C LEU A 301 22.10 3.53 -23.14
N ARG A 302 21.01 4.08 -23.67
CA ARG A 302 20.98 5.41 -24.29
C ARG A 302 21.26 6.52 -23.28
N SER A 303 20.70 6.43 -22.07
CA SER A 303 20.91 7.44 -21.02
C SER A 303 22.31 7.39 -20.40
N THR A 304 22.98 6.24 -20.39
CA THR A 304 24.35 6.10 -19.89
C THR A 304 25.36 6.47 -20.97
N LEU A 305 25.20 5.97 -22.19
CA LEU A 305 26.11 6.21 -23.32
C LEU A 305 25.72 7.42 -24.19
N ALA A 306 24.97 8.38 -23.64
CA ALA A 306 24.66 9.63 -24.34
C ALA A 306 25.95 10.36 -24.73
N VAL A 307 26.00 10.96 -25.93
CA VAL A 307 27.21 11.59 -26.50
C VAL A 307 27.89 12.53 -25.50
N LYS A 308 27.12 13.43 -24.89
CA LYS A 308 27.64 14.40 -23.93
C LYS A 308 28.30 13.73 -22.72
N ARG A 309 27.75 12.63 -22.21
CA ARG A 309 28.30 11.91 -21.06
C ARG A 309 29.58 11.16 -21.42
N VAL A 310 29.57 10.47 -22.56
CA VAL A 310 30.74 9.74 -23.06
C VAL A 310 31.93 10.67 -23.27
N LEU A 311 31.69 11.86 -23.83
CA LEU A 311 32.73 12.83 -24.12
C LEU A 311 33.15 13.64 -22.89
N LEU A 312 32.22 14.06 -22.03
CA LEU A 312 32.51 14.93 -20.87
C LEU A 312 32.83 14.15 -19.58
N GLU A 313 31.96 13.22 -19.18
CA GLU A 313 32.05 12.51 -17.90
C GLU A 313 33.07 11.37 -17.97
N TYR A 314 33.02 10.55 -19.02
CA TYR A 314 33.83 9.33 -19.12
C TYR A 314 35.12 9.51 -19.90
N ARG A 315 35.14 10.45 -20.84
CA ARG A 315 36.24 10.76 -21.76
C ARG A 315 36.79 9.53 -22.50
N LEU A 316 35.90 8.74 -23.11
CA LEU A 316 36.31 7.52 -23.80
C LEU A 316 37.03 7.80 -25.13
N ASN A 317 38.03 6.97 -25.44
CA ASN A 317 38.69 6.92 -26.75
C ASN A 317 37.99 5.92 -27.68
N ASP A 318 38.24 5.98 -28.99
CA ASP A 318 37.64 5.07 -29.99
C ASP A 318 37.82 3.59 -29.64
N SER A 319 39.05 3.15 -29.33
CA SER A 319 39.31 1.76 -28.94
C SER A 319 38.64 1.34 -27.63
N ALA A 320 38.51 2.27 -26.68
CA ALA A 320 37.85 2.00 -25.40
C ALA A 320 36.33 1.88 -25.59
N PHE A 321 35.76 2.71 -26.46
CA PHE A 321 34.34 2.65 -26.81
C PHE A 321 34.01 1.36 -27.58
N GLU A 322 34.77 0.98 -28.60
CA GLU A 322 34.56 -0.29 -29.32
C GLU A 322 34.65 -1.50 -28.39
N TRP A 323 35.63 -1.52 -27.49
CA TRP A 323 35.77 -2.56 -26.47
C TRP A 323 34.53 -2.62 -25.55
N LEU A 324 34.07 -1.46 -25.07
CA LEU A 324 32.91 -1.36 -24.19
C LEU A 324 31.65 -1.92 -24.87
N MET A 325 31.41 -1.60 -26.14
CA MET A 325 30.25 -2.08 -26.89
C MET A 325 30.29 -3.59 -27.08
N GLY A 326 31.46 -4.16 -27.39
CA GLY A 326 31.65 -5.60 -27.48
C GLY A 326 31.43 -6.32 -26.15
N GLU A 327 31.91 -5.76 -25.05
CA GLU A 327 31.75 -6.35 -23.72
C GLU A 327 30.30 -6.29 -23.24
N ILE A 328 29.59 -5.17 -23.47
CA ILE A 328 28.16 -5.05 -23.16
C ILE A 328 27.36 -6.13 -23.90
N LYS A 329 27.61 -6.30 -25.21
CA LYS A 329 26.97 -7.34 -26.02
C LYS A 329 27.22 -8.73 -25.47
N SER A 330 28.49 -9.07 -25.21
CA SER A 330 28.88 -10.38 -24.68
C SER A 330 28.21 -10.68 -23.32
N LYS A 331 28.20 -9.68 -22.42
CA LYS A 331 27.56 -9.80 -21.10
C LYS A 331 26.04 -9.89 -21.18
N PHE A 332 25.42 -9.18 -22.11
CA PHE A 332 23.97 -9.24 -22.32
C PHE A 332 23.54 -10.60 -22.88
N LEU A 333 24.25 -11.14 -23.87
CA LEU A 333 23.92 -12.46 -24.42
C LEU A 333 24.14 -13.59 -23.41
N SER A 334 25.08 -13.42 -22.48
CA SER A 334 25.30 -14.39 -21.38
C SER A 334 24.30 -14.26 -20.23
N SER A 335 23.56 -13.16 -20.13
CA SER A 335 22.49 -13.00 -19.12
C SER A 335 21.14 -13.57 -19.55
N LEU A 336 20.99 -13.99 -20.81
CA LEU A 336 19.76 -14.62 -21.30
C LEU A 336 19.50 -15.94 -20.57
N VAL A 337 18.23 -16.21 -20.29
CA VAL A 337 17.83 -17.46 -19.65
C VAL A 337 18.19 -18.67 -20.52
N ALA A 338 18.70 -19.73 -19.89
CA ALA A 338 18.94 -20.98 -20.59
C ALA A 338 17.61 -21.68 -20.93
N ALA A 339 17.45 -22.09 -22.18
CA ALA A 339 16.32 -22.92 -22.58
C ALA A 339 16.37 -24.27 -21.82
N GLY A 340 15.24 -24.67 -21.26
CA GLY A 340 15.16 -25.84 -20.39
C GLY A 340 15.28 -25.54 -18.90
N GLU A 341 15.51 -24.28 -18.50
CA GLU A 341 15.55 -23.88 -17.10
C GLU A 341 14.20 -24.16 -16.41
N MET A 342 14.27 -24.78 -15.22
CA MET A 342 13.09 -25.17 -14.43
C MET A 342 12.57 -23.97 -13.62
N ALA A 343 12.15 -22.94 -14.36
CA ALA A 343 11.65 -21.65 -13.88
C ALA A 343 10.71 -21.77 -12.68
N GLY A 344 9.75 -22.70 -12.74
CA GLY A 344 8.74 -22.84 -11.68
C GLY A 344 9.30 -23.34 -10.35
N VAL A 345 10.27 -24.25 -10.38
CA VAL A 345 10.90 -24.77 -9.15
C VAL A 345 11.76 -23.70 -8.50
N VAL A 346 12.52 -22.95 -9.31
CA VAL A 346 13.35 -21.84 -8.84
C VAL A 346 12.47 -20.76 -8.22
N ALA A 347 11.39 -20.33 -8.90
CA ALA A 347 10.44 -19.36 -8.38
C ALA A 347 9.79 -19.81 -7.07
N ALA A 348 9.35 -21.08 -6.99
CA ALA A 348 8.76 -21.65 -5.78
C ALA A 348 9.73 -21.65 -4.59
N GLN A 349 11.02 -21.91 -4.82
CA GLN A 349 12.06 -21.83 -3.78
C GLN A 349 12.36 -20.38 -3.38
N SER A 350 12.45 -19.47 -4.35
CA SER A 350 12.69 -18.05 -4.11
C SER A 350 11.56 -17.36 -3.35
N ILE A 351 10.32 -17.86 -3.42
CA ILE A 351 9.21 -17.36 -2.61
C ILE A 351 9.20 -18.00 -1.22
N GLY A 352 9.42 -19.31 -1.12
CA GLY A 352 9.25 -20.01 0.16
C GLY A 352 10.46 -19.94 1.09
N GLU A 353 11.69 -19.73 0.59
CA GLU A 353 12.87 -19.52 1.45
C GLU A 353 12.76 -18.22 2.27
N PRO A 354 12.44 -17.04 1.69
CA PRO A 354 12.20 -15.83 2.48
C PRO A 354 11.01 -15.96 3.44
N ALA A 355 9.98 -16.73 3.08
CA ALA A 355 8.86 -16.99 3.98
C ALA A 355 9.30 -17.69 5.28
N THR A 356 10.38 -18.49 5.25
CA THR A 356 10.98 -19.07 6.46
C THR A 356 11.72 -18.05 7.34
N GLN A 357 12.06 -16.87 6.80
CA GLN A 357 12.72 -15.78 7.52
C GLN A 357 11.72 -14.71 8.01
N MET A 358 10.69 -14.39 7.22
CA MET A 358 9.65 -13.39 7.56
C MET A 358 8.90 -13.71 8.86
N THR A 359 8.82 -14.99 9.17
CA THR A 359 8.37 -15.59 10.44
C THR A 359 9.04 -15.02 11.68
N LEU A 360 10.34 -14.74 11.63
CA LEU A 360 11.13 -14.35 12.80
C LEU A 360 11.09 -12.85 13.08
N ASN A 361 10.83 -12.02 12.05
CA ASN A 361 10.97 -10.56 12.12
C ASN A 361 9.67 -9.79 12.43
N THR A 362 8.51 -10.45 12.48
CA THR A 362 7.20 -9.78 12.64
C THR A 362 7.05 -9.03 13.99
N PHE A 363 7.82 -9.39 15.01
CA PHE A 363 7.71 -8.79 16.35
C PHE A 363 8.31 -7.39 16.49
N HIS A 364 9.17 -6.95 15.56
CA HIS A 364 9.81 -5.63 15.66
C HIS A 364 8.88 -4.45 15.33
N TYR A 365 7.73 -4.71 14.71
CA TYR A 365 6.74 -3.69 14.35
C TYR A 365 5.55 -3.60 15.32
N ALA A 366 5.54 -4.39 16.41
CA ALA A 366 4.42 -4.54 17.34
C ALA A 366 4.08 -3.30 18.21
N GLY A 367 4.51 -2.10 17.83
CA GLY A 367 4.32 -0.86 18.61
C GLY A 367 3.47 0.23 17.92
N VAL A 368 3.11 0.07 16.65
CA VAL A 368 2.28 1.04 15.92
C VAL A 368 0.88 0.47 15.77
N SER A 369 0.08 0.57 16.83
CA SER A 369 -1.28 0.00 16.96
C SER A 369 -2.34 0.53 15.98
N ALA A 370 -1.97 1.29 14.95
CA ALA A 370 -2.95 1.90 14.04
C ALA A 370 -3.48 0.94 12.97
N LYS A 371 -2.78 -0.16 12.66
CA LYS A 371 -3.22 -1.13 11.64
C LYS A 371 -2.74 -2.56 11.96
N ASN A 372 -3.66 -3.41 12.42
CA ASN A 372 -3.44 -4.85 12.54
C ASN A 372 -3.73 -5.54 11.20
N VAL A 373 -3.04 -5.18 10.12
CA VAL A 373 -3.10 -5.99 8.90
C VAL A 373 -2.35 -7.30 9.20
N THR A 374 -2.94 -8.45 8.88
CA THR A 374 -2.21 -9.72 8.98
C THR A 374 -0.96 -9.66 8.11
N LEU A 375 0.22 -9.75 8.72
CA LEU A 375 1.51 -9.75 8.03
C LEU A 375 2.21 -11.11 8.21
N GLY A 376 3.12 -11.42 7.29
CA GLY A 376 3.94 -12.62 7.33
C GLY A 376 3.22 -13.89 6.87
N VAL A 377 3.55 -15.03 7.47
CA VAL A 377 3.09 -16.36 7.04
C VAL A 377 1.56 -16.54 7.04
N PRO A 378 0.80 -16.04 8.04
CA PRO A 378 -0.66 -16.15 8.01
C PRO A 378 -1.27 -15.50 6.76
N ARG A 379 -0.74 -14.35 6.34
CA ARG A 379 -1.19 -13.67 5.13
C ARG A 379 -0.79 -14.41 3.86
N LEU A 380 0.45 -14.90 3.80
CA LEU A 380 0.90 -15.73 2.68
C LEU A 380 0.00 -16.97 2.51
N LYS A 381 -0.42 -17.58 3.62
CA LYS A 381 -1.35 -18.73 3.63
C LYS A 381 -2.74 -18.35 3.13
N GLU A 382 -3.24 -17.16 3.49
CA GLU A 382 -4.52 -16.64 2.98
C GLU A 382 -4.48 -16.43 1.46
N ILE A 383 -3.41 -15.81 0.95
CA ILE A 383 -3.22 -15.55 -0.49
C ILE A 383 -3.12 -16.87 -1.26
N ILE A 384 -2.26 -17.79 -0.84
CA ILE A 384 -2.04 -19.08 -1.54
C ILE A 384 -3.31 -19.96 -1.52
N ASN A 385 -4.15 -19.84 -0.48
CA ASN A 385 -5.40 -20.59 -0.40
C ASN A 385 -6.58 -19.89 -1.05
N ILE A 386 -6.44 -18.63 -1.47
CA ILE A 386 -7.54 -17.78 -1.94
C ILE A 386 -8.70 -17.87 -0.95
N ALA A 387 -8.41 -17.53 0.31
CA ALA A 387 -9.40 -17.59 1.38
C ALA A 387 -10.52 -16.57 1.11
N LYS A 388 -11.78 -17.04 1.09
CA LYS A 388 -12.95 -16.17 0.91
C LYS A 388 -13.13 -15.19 2.07
N ASP A 389 -12.91 -15.65 3.30
CA ASP A 389 -13.00 -14.82 4.49
C ASP A 389 -11.59 -14.43 4.94
N VAL A 390 -11.17 -13.23 4.54
CA VAL A 390 -9.90 -12.64 4.98
C VAL A 390 -10.03 -12.21 6.45
N LYS A 391 -9.00 -12.43 7.28
CA LYS A 391 -9.07 -12.10 8.71
C LYS A 391 -9.13 -10.60 8.98
N THR A 392 -8.43 -9.80 8.18
CA THR A 392 -8.33 -8.34 8.32
C THR A 392 -8.57 -7.70 6.96
N PRO A 393 -9.83 -7.70 6.46
CA PRO A 393 -10.18 -7.05 5.20
C PRO A 393 -9.99 -5.54 5.31
N SER A 394 -9.39 -4.92 4.30
CA SER A 394 -9.09 -3.50 4.30
C SER A 394 -8.93 -2.96 2.88
N ILE A 395 -9.56 -1.83 2.61
CA ILE A 395 -9.45 -1.05 1.37
C ILE A 395 -8.71 0.25 1.68
N GLN A 396 -7.74 0.59 0.84
CA GLN A 396 -7.07 1.89 0.82
C GLN A 396 -7.74 2.79 -0.22
N ILE A 397 -8.42 3.81 0.25
CA ILE A 397 -9.27 4.70 -0.53
C ILE A 397 -8.54 6.03 -0.74
N TYR A 398 -8.39 6.40 -2.01
CA TYR A 398 -7.81 7.69 -2.39
C TYR A 398 -8.90 8.68 -2.70
N LEU A 399 -8.68 9.93 -2.28
CA LEU A 399 -9.60 11.02 -2.56
C LEU A 399 -9.20 11.72 -3.86
N LYS A 400 -10.19 12.30 -4.54
CA LYS A 400 -9.93 13.21 -5.66
C LYS A 400 -9.10 14.42 -5.20
N PRO A 401 -8.29 15.03 -6.08
CA PRO A 401 -7.38 16.13 -5.70
C PRO A 401 -8.10 17.33 -5.05
N ASP A 402 -9.38 17.55 -5.37
CA ASP A 402 -10.20 18.63 -4.81
C ASP A 402 -10.52 18.46 -3.31
N CYS A 403 -10.48 17.22 -2.82
CA CYS A 403 -10.77 16.84 -1.44
C CYS A 403 -9.53 16.36 -0.68
N ALA A 404 -8.52 15.86 -1.40
CA ALA A 404 -7.36 15.19 -0.83
C ALA A 404 -6.47 16.07 0.06
N HIS A 405 -6.48 17.40 -0.12
CA HIS A 405 -5.66 18.33 0.67
C HIS A 405 -6.43 18.97 1.84
N ASP A 406 -7.74 18.73 1.94
CA ASP A 406 -8.60 19.35 2.95
C ASP A 406 -9.05 18.31 3.98
N ALA A 407 -8.63 18.51 5.23
CA ALA A 407 -8.92 17.59 6.32
C ALA A 407 -10.42 17.56 6.69
N GLU A 408 -11.13 18.68 6.54
CA GLU A 408 -12.55 18.75 6.90
C GLU A 408 -13.41 17.96 5.92
N LYS A 409 -13.13 18.09 4.62
CA LYS A 409 -13.79 17.30 3.57
C LYS A 409 -13.44 15.81 3.68
N ALA A 410 -12.18 15.48 3.97
CA ALA A 410 -11.78 14.09 4.19
C ALA A 410 -12.55 13.47 5.37
N LYS A 411 -12.75 14.22 6.46
CA LYS A 411 -13.57 13.78 7.60
C LYS A 411 -15.05 13.61 7.24
N GLN A 412 -15.62 14.50 6.42
CA GLN A 412 -17.00 14.32 5.93
C GLN A 412 -17.17 13.04 5.12
N ILE A 413 -16.21 12.72 4.25
CA ILE A 413 -16.22 11.48 3.45
C ILE A 413 -16.05 10.26 4.37
N GLN A 414 -15.16 10.34 5.37
CA GLN A 414 -14.98 9.30 6.38
C GLN A 414 -16.31 8.94 7.07
N SER A 415 -17.04 9.94 7.55
CA SER A 415 -18.35 9.73 8.19
C SER A 415 -19.43 9.20 7.23
N THR A 416 -19.31 9.52 5.94
CA THR A 416 -20.27 9.05 4.90
C THR A 416 -20.03 7.59 4.53
N LEU A 417 -18.79 7.11 4.61
CA LEU A 417 -18.42 5.74 4.26
C LEU A 417 -18.60 4.73 5.40
N GLU A 418 -18.41 5.17 6.65
CA GLU A 418 -18.52 4.30 7.82
C GLU A 418 -19.93 3.76 8.00
N TYR A 419 -20.08 2.42 7.96
CA TYR A 419 -21.35 1.75 8.19
C TYR A 419 -21.86 2.05 9.59
N THR A 420 -22.96 2.78 9.66
CA THR A 420 -23.57 3.19 10.91
C THR A 420 -24.98 2.65 11.00
N THR A 421 -25.19 1.79 11.99
CA THR A 421 -26.50 1.29 12.35
C THR A 421 -27.13 2.15 13.44
N LEU A 422 -28.44 2.04 13.62
CA LEU A 422 -29.12 2.70 14.74
C LEU A 422 -28.58 2.21 16.11
N MET A 423 -28.12 0.96 16.20
CA MET A 423 -27.49 0.41 17.41
C MET A 423 -26.22 1.17 17.83
N ASP A 424 -25.39 1.61 16.89
CA ASP A 424 -24.13 2.30 17.21
C ASP A 424 -24.36 3.68 17.84
N VAL A 425 -25.52 4.28 17.58
CA VAL A 425 -25.89 5.63 18.01
C VAL A 425 -26.79 5.60 19.24
N THR A 426 -27.52 4.50 19.45
CA THR A 426 -28.48 4.36 20.55
C THR A 426 -27.78 4.14 21.90
N ALA A 427 -28.14 4.96 22.90
CA ALA A 427 -27.69 4.81 24.28
C ALA A 427 -28.56 3.82 25.05
N SER A 428 -29.88 3.95 24.95
CA SER A 428 -30.84 3.03 25.58
C SER A 428 -32.17 2.98 24.83
N THR A 429 -32.87 1.86 24.96
CA THR A 429 -34.22 1.67 24.44
C THR A 429 -35.15 1.26 25.58
N ALA A 430 -36.37 1.78 25.57
CA ALA A 430 -37.38 1.46 26.56
C ALA A 430 -38.77 1.43 25.92
N ILE A 431 -39.56 0.43 26.29
CA ILE A 431 -40.96 0.31 25.88
C ILE A 431 -41.83 0.81 27.04
N TYR A 432 -42.64 1.82 26.77
CA TYR A 432 -43.61 2.37 27.71
C TYR A 432 -45.03 2.05 27.24
N TYR A 433 -45.93 1.92 28.21
CA TYR A 433 -47.36 1.90 27.95
C TYR A 433 -47.91 3.32 28.18
N ASP A 434 -48.20 4.02 27.09
CA ASP A 434 -48.61 5.42 27.05
C ASP A 434 -49.98 5.55 26.34
N PRO A 435 -51.10 5.39 27.08
CA PRO A 435 -52.42 5.19 26.52
C PRO A 435 -52.99 6.41 25.78
N ASP A 436 -52.53 7.62 26.11
CA ASP A 436 -52.91 8.84 25.40
C ASP A 436 -51.74 9.30 24.51
N PRO A 437 -51.97 9.61 23.23
CA PRO A 437 -50.94 10.20 22.38
C PRO A 437 -50.59 11.64 22.72
N THR A 438 -51.52 12.39 23.33
CA THR A 438 -51.38 13.84 23.57
C THR A 438 -50.79 14.15 24.95
N SER A 439 -51.11 13.34 25.96
CA SER A 439 -50.52 13.41 27.30
C SER A 439 -49.62 12.21 27.55
N THR A 440 -48.39 12.45 28.03
CA THR A 440 -47.37 11.40 28.23
C THR A 440 -47.19 11.06 29.70
N VAL A 441 -46.94 9.78 29.99
CA VAL A 441 -46.52 9.31 31.32
C VAL A 441 -45.08 9.72 31.66
N VAL A 442 -44.25 10.05 30.66
CA VAL A 442 -42.85 10.46 30.85
C VAL A 442 -42.77 11.96 31.07
N GLU A 443 -42.50 12.38 32.32
CA GLU A 443 -42.43 13.79 32.72
C GLU A 443 -41.39 14.60 31.92
N GLU A 444 -40.24 13.99 31.58
CA GLU A 444 -39.17 14.64 30.82
C GLU A 444 -39.57 15.00 29.37
N ASP A 445 -40.47 14.22 28.79
CA ASP A 445 -40.86 14.36 27.37
C ASP A 445 -42.15 15.20 27.22
N ALA A 446 -42.78 15.61 28.34
CA ALA A 446 -44.12 16.24 28.34
C ALA A 446 -44.16 17.57 27.57
N ASP A 447 -43.20 18.45 27.81
CA ASP A 447 -43.14 19.78 27.18
C ASP A 447 -42.95 19.66 25.65
N PHE A 448 -42.06 18.75 25.24
CA PHE A 448 -41.76 18.50 23.83
C PHE A 448 -42.97 17.90 23.10
N VAL A 449 -43.64 16.91 23.70
CA VAL A 449 -44.78 16.23 23.08
C VAL A 449 -45.97 17.18 22.92
N ALA A 450 -46.26 18.00 23.94
CA ALA A 450 -47.32 19.01 23.86
C ALA A 450 -47.06 20.00 22.72
N SER A 451 -45.84 20.55 22.64
CA SER A 451 -45.50 21.49 21.56
C SER A 451 -45.57 20.89 20.16
N TYR A 452 -45.32 19.58 20.00
CA TYR A 452 -45.41 18.91 18.71
C TYR A 452 -46.86 18.81 18.21
N TYR A 453 -47.82 18.48 19.09
CA TYR A 453 -49.23 18.40 18.72
C TYR A 453 -49.93 19.76 18.66
N ASP A 454 -49.40 20.79 19.32
CA ASP A 454 -49.89 22.17 19.17
C ASP A 454 -49.65 22.74 17.75
N VAL A 455 -48.73 22.14 16.99
CA VAL A 455 -48.30 22.60 15.66
C VAL A 455 -48.97 21.79 14.52
N ILE A 456 -49.52 20.61 14.81
CA ILE A 456 -50.12 19.71 13.80
C ILE A 456 -51.64 19.92 13.75
N ASP A 457 -52.17 20.23 12.56
CA ASP A 457 -53.62 20.41 12.34
C ASP A 457 -54.43 19.13 12.65
N GLU A 458 -55.66 19.32 13.17
CA GLU A 458 -56.59 18.32 13.74
C GLU A 458 -56.99 17.13 12.82
N ASP A 459 -56.51 17.07 11.57
CA ASP A 459 -56.98 16.14 10.52
C ASP A 459 -56.18 14.82 10.38
N THR A 460 -55.28 14.48 11.32
CA THR A 460 -54.52 13.20 11.25
C THR A 460 -55.21 12.11 12.10
N PRO A 461 -55.58 10.94 11.53
CA PRO A 461 -56.35 9.92 12.26
C PRO A 461 -55.63 9.41 13.52
N LEU A 462 -56.38 9.39 14.64
CA LEU A 462 -55.90 9.18 16.00
C LEU A 462 -55.60 7.72 16.40
N ALA A 463 -55.77 6.74 15.50
CA ALA A 463 -55.62 5.32 15.85
C ALA A 463 -54.13 4.93 15.97
N ARG A 464 -53.49 5.35 17.05
CA ARG A 464 -52.11 5.00 17.41
C ARG A 464 -52.11 3.93 18.50
N SER A 465 -51.15 3.02 18.44
CA SER A 465 -50.96 2.02 19.50
C SER A 465 -50.72 2.68 20.87
N PRO A 466 -51.29 2.14 21.96
CA PRO A 466 -50.98 2.55 23.34
C PRO A 466 -49.54 2.25 23.74
N TRP A 467 -48.86 1.36 23.03
CA TRP A 467 -47.46 1.04 23.26
C TRP A 467 -46.55 2.01 22.53
N LEU A 468 -45.52 2.47 23.24
CA LEU A 468 -44.54 3.46 22.79
C LEU A 468 -43.14 2.86 22.90
N LEU A 469 -42.37 2.92 21.82
CA LEU A 469 -40.93 2.65 21.85
C LEU A 469 -40.19 3.99 21.96
N ARG A 470 -39.46 4.19 23.07
CA ARG A 470 -38.59 5.34 23.32
C ARG A 470 -37.13 4.93 23.13
N ILE A 471 -36.45 5.60 22.21
CA ILE A 471 -35.03 5.41 21.92
C ILE A 471 -34.29 6.68 22.35
N GLU A 472 -33.33 6.54 23.25
CA GLU A 472 -32.43 7.62 23.66
C GLU A 472 -31.12 7.50 22.87
N LEU A 473 -30.74 8.55 22.16
CA LEU A 473 -29.55 8.58 21.31
C LEU A 473 -28.38 9.28 22.02
N ASN A 474 -27.17 8.78 21.79
CA ASN A 474 -25.97 9.35 22.38
C ASN A 474 -25.47 10.58 21.60
N ARG A 475 -25.53 11.76 22.21
CA ARG A 475 -25.08 13.03 21.61
C ARG A 475 -23.62 13.03 21.15
N ILE A 476 -22.73 12.32 21.85
CA ILE A 476 -21.31 12.25 21.49
C ILE A 476 -21.14 11.49 20.17
N MET A 477 -21.87 10.38 20.01
CA MET A 477 -21.83 9.58 18.78
C MET A 477 -22.51 10.29 17.61
N MET A 478 -23.63 10.98 17.86
CA MET A 478 -24.31 11.82 16.85
C MET A 478 -23.40 12.91 16.30
N ALA A 479 -22.66 13.61 17.18
CA ALA A 479 -21.73 14.67 16.78
C ALA A 479 -20.50 14.13 16.05
N ASP A 480 -19.94 12.99 16.48
CA ASP A 480 -18.77 12.38 15.82
C ASP A 480 -19.09 11.89 14.41
N LYS A 481 -20.30 11.34 14.22
CA LYS A 481 -20.80 10.83 12.93
C LYS A 481 -21.51 11.89 12.06
N ASN A 482 -21.64 13.12 12.56
CA ASN A 482 -22.29 14.23 11.88
C ASN A 482 -23.71 13.88 11.38
N LEU A 483 -24.54 13.34 12.27
CA LEU A 483 -25.94 12.95 12.03
C LEU A 483 -26.90 13.93 12.69
N GLU A 484 -28.00 14.25 12.00
CA GLU A 484 -29.09 15.07 12.54
C GLU A 484 -30.33 14.20 12.89
N MET A 485 -31.10 14.58 13.90
CA MET A 485 -32.30 13.81 14.30
C MET A 485 -33.33 13.67 13.16
N LYS A 486 -33.44 14.71 12.33
CA LYS A 486 -34.33 14.73 11.16
C LYS A 486 -33.97 13.65 10.14
N GLU A 487 -32.69 13.42 9.90
CA GLU A 487 -32.22 12.43 8.93
C GLU A 487 -32.54 11.01 9.39
N ILE A 488 -32.39 10.74 10.69
CA ILE A 488 -32.75 9.46 11.29
C ILE A 488 -34.25 9.22 11.16
N ALA A 489 -35.08 10.21 11.50
CA ALA A 489 -36.53 10.09 11.39
C ALA A 489 -36.98 9.80 9.95
N LEU A 490 -36.44 10.54 8.98
CA LEU A 490 -36.72 10.33 7.55
C LEU A 490 -36.33 8.90 7.11
N GLN A 491 -35.20 8.39 7.60
CA GLN A 491 -34.76 7.04 7.27
C GLN A 491 -35.69 5.97 7.86
N ILE A 492 -36.23 6.17 9.06
CA ILE A 492 -37.19 5.24 9.67
C ILE A 492 -38.48 5.23 8.84
N GLU A 493 -38.99 6.40 8.47
CA GLU A 493 -40.19 6.54 7.62
C GLU A 493 -39.98 5.89 6.24
N ASN A 494 -38.79 6.00 5.65
CA ASN A 494 -38.48 5.39 4.36
C ASN A 494 -38.41 3.85 4.41
N GLU A 495 -37.89 3.26 5.49
CA GLU A 495 -37.73 1.80 5.61
C GLU A 495 -39.01 1.09 6.06
N TYR A 496 -39.75 1.69 6.99
CA TYR A 496 -40.96 1.08 7.59
C TYR A 496 -42.27 1.66 7.06
N GLY A 497 -42.22 2.67 6.18
CA GLY A 497 -43.40 3.26 5.57
C GLY A 497 -44.27 4.05 6.54
N GLN A 498 -45.57 4.15 6.23
CA GLN A 498 -46.56 4.89 7.03
C GLN A 498 -47.03 4.14 8.28
N ASP A 499 -46.58 2.89 8.48
CA ASP A 499 -47.00 2.03 9.59
C ASP A 499 -46.43 2.48 10.94
N LEU A 500 -45.35 3.27 10.93
CA LEU A 500 -44.71 3.81 12.12
C LEU A 500 -44.78 5.33 12.16
N SER A 501 -45.29 5.88 13.26
CA SER A 501 -45.24 7.30 13.58
C SER A 501 -43.99 7.58 14.41
N CYS A 502 -43.11 8.45 13.90
CA CYS A 502 -41.89 8.87 14.59
C CYS A 502 -42.01 10.32 15.06
N ILE A 503 -41.70 10.57 16.34
CA ILE A 503 -41.64 11.90 16.93
C ILE A 503 -40.25 12.05 17.56
N TYR A 504 -39.54 13.15 17.30
CA TYR A 504 -38.15 13.32 17.73
C TYR A 504 -37.89 14.72 18.30
N THR A 505 -37.05 14.80 19.33
CA THR A 505 -36.63 16.06 19.94
C THR A 505 -35.70 16.87 19.03
N ASP A 506 -35.64 18.20 19.22
CA ASP A 506 -34.66 19.05 18.54
C ASP A 506 -33.21 18.70 18.95
N ASP A 507 -32.26 18.95 18.05
CA ASP A 507 -30.83 18.65 18.24
C ASP A 507 -30.20 19.46 19.40
N ASN A 508 -30.86 20.56 19.80
CA ASN A 508 -30.46 21.41 20.92
C ASN A 508 -30.92 20.90 22.30
N ALA A 509 -31.77 19.87 22.35
CA ALA A 509 -32.28 19.34 23.61
C ALA A 509 -31.18 18.65 24.45
N ASP A 510 -31.39 18.60 25.78
CA ASP A 510 -30.43 17.96 26.70
C ASP A 510 -30.32 16.45 26.46
N LYS A 511 -31.45 15.81 26.10
CA LYS A 511 -31.52 14.40 25.69
C LYS A 511 -32.11 14.31 24.28
N LEU A 512 -31.43 13.55 23.43
CA LEU A 512 -31.91 13.24 22.08
C LEU A 512 -32.82 12.02 22.17
N VAL A 513 -34.12 12.23 22.04
CA VAL A 513 -35.13 11.18 22.21
C VAL A 513 -35.94 11.02 20.94
N LEU A 514 -36.15 9.77 20.55
CA LEU A 514 -36.98 9.37 19.43
C LEU A 514 -38.09 8.44 19.93
N ARG A 515 -39.34 8.81 19.66
CA ARG A 515 -40.58 8.15 20.08
C ARG A 515 -41.24 7.53 18.87
N ILE A 516 -41.43 6.21 18.89
CA ILE A 516 -42.05 5.45 17.80
C ILE A 516 -43.35 4.83 18.30
N ARG A 517 -44.43 5.01 17.54
CA ARG A 517 -45.72 4.35 17.74
C ARG A 517 -46.16 3.65 16.46
N ILE A 518 -46.92 2.57 16.60
CA ILE A 518 -47.51 1.87 15.47
C ILE A 518 -48.81 2.59 15.09
N MET A 519 -49.00 2.86 13.81
CA MET A 519 -50.27 3.29 13.26
C MET A 519 -51.17 2.06 13.09
N SER A 520 -52.36 2.08 13.66
CA SER A 520 -53.37 1.06 13.42
C SER A 520 -54.29 1.56 12.32
N GLU A 521 -54.31 0.88 11.16
CA GLU A 521 -55.41 1.03 10.21
C GLU A 521 -56.67 0.41 10.84
N GLU A 522 -57.52 1.22 11.46
CA GLU A 522 -58.85 0.75 11.85
C GLU A 522 -59.76 0.68 10.62
N GLU A 523 -59.86 -0.52 10.03
CA GLU A 523 -61.11 -1.17 9.63
C GLU A 523 -60.82 -2.61 9.13
N ASP A 524 -60.55 -3.56 10.04
CA ASP A 524 -60.96 -4.98 9.91
C ASP A 524 -60.38 -5.83 11.05
N LYS A 525 -61.02 -5.81 12.23
CA LYS A 525 -60.97 -6.93 13.20
C LYS A 525 -61.94 -6.83 14.40
N VAL A 526 -62.98 -6.01 14.31
CA VAL A 526 -64.11 -6.15 15.25
C VAL A 526 -65.12 -7.12 14.65
N SER A 527 -64.80 -8.43 14.70
CA SER A 527 -65.77 -9.53 14.88
C SER A 527 -65.11 -10.90 14.76
N GLN A 528 -65.39 -11.75 15.73
CA GLN A 528 -65.06 -13.18 15.83
C GLN A 528 -63.67 -13.53 16.36
N ASN A 529 -63.43 -13.24 17.63
CA ASN A 529 -63.39 -14.28 18.66
C ASN A 529 -63.15 -13.65 20.03
N GLY A 530 -64.03 -13.94 20.99
CA GLY A 530 -63.99 -13.46 22.36
C GLY A 530 -62.88 -14.13 23.19
N SER A 531 -61.63 -13.83 22.88
CA SER A 531 -60.48 -14.10 23.74
C SER A 531 -59.61 -12.85 23.80
N ALA A 532 -59.57 -12.23 24.98
CA ALA A 532 -58.67 -11.12 25.29
C ALA A 532 -57.21 -11.60 25.28
N SER A 533 -56.57 -11.51 24.11
CA SER A 533 -55.11 -11.65 23.94
C SER A 533 -54.55 -10.52 23.05
N VAL A 534 -55.27 -9.40 22.96
CA VAL A 534 -54.97 -8.28 22.04
C VAL A 534 -53.76 -7.43 22.47
N GLY A 535 -53.17 -7.66 23.65
CA GLY A 535 -52.03 -6.85 24.14
C GLY A 535 -50.67 -7.54 24.18
N GLN A 536 -50.61 -8.88 24.11
CA GLN A 536 -49.33 -9.61 24.18
C GLN A 536 -48.63 -9.70 22.82
N GLU A 537 -49.41 -9.74 21.73
CA GLU A 537 -48.87 -9.80 20.37
C GLU A 537 -48.12 -8.50 20.03
N ASP A 538 -48.67 -7.34 20.41
CA ASP A 538 -48.11 -6.02 20.14
C ASP A 538 -46.77 -5.75 20.88
N ASP A 539 -46.62 -6.16 22.14
CA ASP A 539 -45.35 -6.05 22.87
C ASP A 539 -44.26 -6.94 22.25
N THR A 540 -44.61 -8.19 21.90
CA THR A 540 -43.67 -9.06 21.16
C THR A 540 -43.36 -8.54 19.77
N PHE A 541 -44.29 -7.85 19.12
CA PHE A 541 -44.08 -7.23 17.84
C PHE A 541 -43.13 -6.03 17.95
N LEU A 542 -43.34 -5.13 18.92
CA LEU A 542 -42.44 -4.01 19.19
C LEU A 542 -41.02 -4.45 19.54
N LYS A 543 -40.85 -5.54 20.30
CA LYS A 543 -39.52 -6.12 20.56
C LYS A 543 -38.84 -6.66 19.31
N ARG A 544 -39.60 -7.20 18.36
CA ARG A 544 -39.06 -7.63 17.05
C ARG A 544 -38.71 -6.44 16.19
N VAL A 545 -39.57 -5.42 16.15
CA VAL A 545 -39.33 -4.16 15.44
C VAL A 545 -38.10 -3.48 16.02
N GLU A 546 -37.99 -3.35 17.34
CA GLU A 546 -36.81 -2.81 18.04
C GLU A 546 -35.53 -3.57 17.65
N HIS A 547 -35.53 -4.90 17.73
CA HIS A 547 -34.35 -5.69 17.36
C HIS A 547 -33.98 -5.51 15.89
N ASN A 548 -34.98 -5.48 14.99
CA ASN A 548 -34.77 -5.30 13.57
C ASN A 548 -34.26 -3.88 13.24
N MET A 549 -34.86 -2.85 13.83
CA MET A 549 -34.45 -1.46 13.70
C MET A 549 -33.02 -1.25 14.20
N LEU A 550 -32.64 -1.82 15.34
CA LEU A 550 -31.29 -1.64 15.85
C LEU A 550 -30.25 -2.34 14.96
N THR A 551 -30.56 -3.52 14.40
CA THR A 551 -29.57 -4.35 13.69
C THR A 551 -29.52 -4.17 12.17
N GLN A 552 -30.66 -3.99 11.51
CA GLN A 552 -30.76 -3.92 10.04
C GLN A 552 -30.88 -2.50 9.50
N MET A 553 -31.44 -1.57 10.29
CA MET A 553 -31.64 -0.21 9.84
C MET A 553 -30.28 0.46 9.62
N ARG A 554 -30.04 0.84 8.36
CA ARG A 554 -28.84 1.57 7.97
C ARG A 554 -29.14 3.06 8.04
N LEU A 555 -28.33 3.81 8.78
CA LEU A 555 -28.41 5.26 8.79
C LEU A 555 -27.57 5.82 7.65
N ARG A 556 -26.29 5.42 7.58
CA ARG A 556 -25.31 5.83 6.58
C ARG A 556 -24.23 4.77 6.40
N GLY A 557 -23.43 4.93 5.34
CA GLY A 557 -22.26 4.10 5.11
C GLY A 557 -22.47 2.95 4.15
N VAL A 558 -21.35 2.38 3.75
CA VAL A 558 -21.29 1.24 2.85
C VAL A 558 -21.38 -0.04 3.67
N PRO A 559 -22.23 -1.01 3.33
CA PRO A 559 -22.32 -2.26 4.07
C PRO A 559 -20.97 -2.99 4.09
N ASN A 560 -20.69 -3.70 5.19
CA ASN A 560 -19.43 -4.38 5.49
C ASN A 560 -18.22 -3.49 5.82
N VAL A 561 -18.33 -2.15 5.75
CA VAL A 561 -17.27 -1.21 6.16
C VAL A 561 -17.50 -0.76 7.60
N LYS A 562 -16.87 -1.42 8.57
CA LYS A 562 -17.15 -1.18 10.00
C LYS A 562 -16.57 0.14 10.50
N LYS A 563 -15.35 0.45 10.10
CA LYS A 563 -14.61 1.65 10.54
C LYS A 563 -13.74 2.18 9.43
N VAL A 564 -13.56 3.49 9.42
CA VAL A 564 -12.69 4.18 8.47
C VAL A 564 -11.67 5.01 9.24
N PHE A 565 -10.40 4.86 8.92
CA PHE A 565 -9.28 5.58 9.51
C PHE A 565 -8.71 6.56 8.50
N MET A 566 -8.40 7.77 8.94
CA MET A 566 -7.77 8.79 8.09
C MET A 566 -6.28 8.89 8.40
N ARG A 567 -5.43 8.92 7.37
CA ARG A 567 -3.97 9.13 7.50
C ARG A 567 -3.44 10.13 6.48
N GLU A 568 -2.37 10.84 6.86
CA GLU A 568 -1.57 11.61 5.90
C GLU A 568 -0.63 10.66 5.15
N ASN A 569 -0.68 10.70 3.82
CA ASN A 569 0.24 9.98 2.95
C ASN A 569 1.13 10.99 2.20
N PRO A 570 2.47 10.91 2.33
CA PRO A 570 3.36 11.70 1.48
C PRO A 570 3.39 11.10 0.07
N GLN A 571 2.85 11.82 -0.90
CA GLN A 571 2.89 11.47 -2.31
C GLN A 571 3.98 12.28 -3.02
N ASN A 572 4.74 11.66 -3.92
CA ASN A 572 5.70 12.37 -4.75
C ASN A 572 5.00 12.81 -6.04
N GLN A 573 4.76 14.10 -6.21
CA GLN A 573 4.23 14.65 -7.46
C GLN A 573 5.37 15.17 -8.33
N TRP A 574 5.30 14.92 -9.64
CA TRP A 574 6.26 15.45 -10.59
C TRP A 574 5.92 16.89 -11.03
N ASP A 575 6.87 17.81 -10.89
CA ASP A 575 6.86 19.15 -11.47
C ASP A 575 8.04 19.30 -12.47
N GLU A 576 7.79 19.88 -13.64
CA GLU A 576 8.81 20.03 -14.69
C GLU A 576 9.98 20.92 -14.27
N GLU A 577 9.73 21.97 -13.47
CA GLU A 577 10.74 22.96 -13.08
C GLU A 577 11.48 22.55 -11.81
N LYS A 578 10.74 22.06 -10.81
CA LYS A 578 11.25 21.74 -9.48
C LYS A 578 11.65 20.27 -9.32
N GLY A 579 11.19 19.39 -10.21
CA GLY A 579 11.39 17.93 -10.10
C GLY A 579 10.32 17.29 -9.22
N PHE A 580 10.68 16.19 -8.54
CA PHE A 580 9.77 15.54 -7.59
C PHE A 580 9.56 16.39 -6.34
N ILE A 581 8.30 16.75 -6.07
CA ILE A 581 7.86 17.46 -4.88
C ILE A 581 7.05 16.49 -4.03
N MET A 582 7.35 16.43 -2.74
CA MET A 582 6.54 15.65 -1.80
C MET A 582 5.32 16.49 -1.37
N VAL A 583 4.14 16.08 -1.82
CA VAL A 583 2.84 16.67 -1.46
C VAL A 583 2.13 15.72 -0.52
N LYS A 584 1.58 16.25 0.57
CA LYS A 584 0.80 15.45 1.52
C LYS A 584 -0.66 15.39 1.04
N GLU A 585 -1.19 14.18 0.94
CA GLU A 585 -2.61 13.93 0.69
C GLU A 585 -3.23 13.11 1.83
N TRP A 586 -4.52 13.28 2.06
CA TRP A 586 -5.31 12.47 2.98
C TRP A 586 -5.80 11.21 2.28
N VAL A 587 -5.51 10.06 2.90
CA VAL A 587 -5.94 8.73 2.44
C VAL A 587 -6.82 8.12 3.54
N LEU A 588 -7.87 7.42 3.12
CA LEU A 588 -8.79 6.73 4.03
C LEU A 588 -8.53 5.22 3.96
N ASP A 589 -8.43 4.58 5.11
CA ASP A 589 -8.21 3.14 5.23
C ASP A 589 -9.40 2.51 5.95
N THR A 590 -9.98 1.46 5.38
CA THR A 590 -11.17 0.81 5.94
C THR A 590 -10.86 -0.46 6.71
N ASP A 591 -11.72 -0.80 7.66
CA ASP A 591 -11.86 -2.12 8.29
C ASP A 591 -13.12 -2.79 7.74
N GLY A 592 -12.92 -3.69 6.78
CA GLY A 592 -13.99 -4.21 5.92
C GLY A 592 -13.70 -4.04 4.43
N THR A 593 -14.48 -4.75 3.62
CA THR A 593 -14.38 -4.74 2.16
C THR A 593 -15.76 -4.61 1.54
N ASN A 594 -15.90 -3.66 0.64
CA ASN A 594 -16.99 -3.52 -0.32
C ASN A 594 -16.59 -2.49 -1.39
N LEU A 595 -15.69 -2.92 -2.27
CA LEU A 595 -15.02 -2.10 -3.27
C LEU A 595 -16.01 -1.52 -4.30
N LEU A 596 -17.05 -2.26 -4.66
CA LEU A 596 -18.03 -1.85 -5.66
C LEU A 596 -18.75 -0.56 -5.25
N ASP A 597 -19.33 -0.54 -4.04
CA ASP A 597 -20.07 0.61 -3.53
C ASP A 597 -19.15 1.80 -3.25
N ILE A 598 -17.91 1.54 -2.81
CA ILE A 598 -16.91 2.57 -2.54
C ILE A 598 -16.48 3.27 -3.84
N ILE A 599 -16.19 2.52 -4.90
CA ILE A 599 -15.75 3.09 -6.19
C ILE A 599 -16.83 3.97 -6.82
N CYS A 600 -18.12 3.66 -6.59
CA CYS A 600 -19.24 4.46 -7.09
C CYS A 600 -19.36 5.84 -6.45
N HIS A 601 -18.66 6.12 -5.35
CA HIS A 601 -18.77 7.39 -4.64
C HIS A 601 -18.05 8.54 -5.39
N GLU A 602 -18.74 9.68 -5.58
CA GLU A 602 -18.25 10.77 -6.44
C GLU A 602 -16.94 11.40 -5.98
N SER A 603 -16.68 11.49 -4.68
CA SER A 603 -15.46 12.12 -4.13
C SER A 603 -14.23 11.22 -4.10
N ILE A 604 -14.39 9.94 -4.45
CA ILE A 604 -13.35 8.92 -4.39
C ILE A 604 -12.67 8.77 -5.75
N ASP A 605 -11.37 8.53 -5.71
CA ASP A 605 -10.57 8.22 -6.88
C ASP A 605 -10.60 6.71 -7.17
N ALA A 606 -11.44 6.33 -8.12
CA ALA A 606 -11.59 4.96 -8.58
C ALA A 606 -10.32 4.35 -9.18
N SER A 607 -9.38 5.18 -9.67
CA SER A 607 -8.20 4.69 -10.38
C SER A 607 -7.06 4.25 -9.46
N ARG A 608 -7.04 4.77 -8.23
CA ARG A 608 -5.96 4.53 -7.24
C ARG A 608 -6.41 3.71 -6.04
N THR A 609 -7.71 3.46 -5.88
CA THR A 609 -8.27 2.73 -4.73
C THR A 609 -7.95 1.24 -4.84
N ILE A 610 -7.36 0.66 -3.78
CA ILE A 610 -6.85 -0.72 -3.77
C ILE A 610 -7.50 -1.49 -2.62
N SER A 611 -7.94 -2.72 -2.89
CA SER A 611 -8.45 -3.67 -1.88
C SER A 611 -7.39 -4.72 -1.56
N ASN A 612 -7.42 -5.28 -0.33
CA ASN A 612 -6.59 -6.42 0.02
C ASN A 612 -7.31 -7.77 -0.18
N ASP A 613 -8.57 -7.77 -0.59
CA ASP A 613 -9.33 -8.99 -0.90
C ASP A 613 -9.26 -9.32 -2.39
N ILE A 614 -8.57 -10.41 -2.69
CA ILE A 614 -8.34 -10.88 -4.05
C ILE A 614 -9.65 -11.34 -4.71
N VAL A 615 -10.57 -11.93 -3.95
CA VAL A 615 -11.83 -12.46 -4.49
C VAL A 615 -12.71 -11.30 -4.96
N GLU A 616 -12.77 -10.25 -4.15
CA GLU A 616 -13.48 -9.03 -4.48
C GLU A 616 -12.92 -8.34 -5.73
N ILE A 617 -11.58 -8.26 -5.86
CA ILE A 617 -10.94 -7.68 -7.05
C ILE A 617 -11.29 -8.47 -8.32
N ILE A 618 -11.29 -9.81 -8.25
CA ILE A 618 -11.70 -10.67 -9.38
C ILE A 618 -13.12 -10.36 -9.82
N GLU A 619 -14.03 -10.21 -8.86
CA GLU A 619 -15.46 -10.00 -9.14
C GLU A 619 -15.75 -8.59 -9.68
N VAL A 620 -15.05 -7.55 -9.18
CA VAL A 620 -15.31 -6.14 -9.53
C VAL A 620 -14.50 -5.67 -10.73
N LEU A 621 -13.19 -5.91 -10.74
CA LEU A 621 -12.25 -5.38 -11.74
C LEU A 621 -11.82 -6.42 -12.79
N GLY A 622 -11.95 -7.71 -12.47
CA GLY A 622 -11.59 -8.82 -13.34
C GLY A 622 -10.19 -9.39 -13.07
N ILE A 623 -9.83 -10.45 -13.82
CA ILE A 623 -8.65 -11.27 -13.52
C ILE A 623 -7.31 -10.53 -13.74
N GLU A 624 -7.24 -9.63 -14.72
CA GLU A 624 -6.01 -8.87 -15.00
C GLU A 624 -5.68 -7.86 -13.89
N ALA A 625 -6.68 -7.34 -13.17
CA ALA A 625 -6.48 -6.42 -12.06
C ALA A 625 -5.91 -7.10 -10.80
N VAL A 626 -6.06 -8.42 -10.70
CA VAL A 626 -5.51 -9.20 -9.57
C VAL A 626 -3.99 -9.28 -9.63
N LEU A 627 -3.43 -9.34 -10.83
CA LEU A 627 -1.99 -9.52 -11.02
C LEU A 627 -1.19 -8.36 -10.43
N PRO A 628 -1.53 -7.07 -10.69
CA PRO A 628 -0.90 -5.93 -10.02
C PRO A 628 -1.14 -5.86 -8.51
N ASP A 629 -2.36 -6.13 -8.03
CA ASP A 629 -2.72 -5.96 -6.61
C ASP A 629 -2.16 -7.08 -5.69
N CYS A 630 -1.73 -8.21 -6.27
CA CYS A 630 -1.10 -9.31 -5.54
C CYS A 630 0.41 -9.13 -5.27
N PHE A 631 1.07 -8.19 -5.96
CA PHE A 631 2.51 -7.90 -5.84
C PHE A 631 2.76 -6.53 -5.21
#